data_AF-A0A3B0BI23-F1
#
_entry.id   AF-A0A3B0BI23-F1
#
_cell.length_a   1.000
_cell.length_b   1.000
_cell.length_c   1.000
_cell.angle_alpha   90.00
_cell.angle_beta   90.00
_cell.angle_gamma   90.00
#
_symmetry.space_group_name_H-M   'P 1'
#
loop_
_entity.id
_entity.type
_entity.pdbx_description
1 polymer ?
#
loop_
_entity_poly.entity_id
_entity_poly.type
_entity_poly.pdbx_seq_one_letter_code
_entity_poly.pdbx_strand_id
1 'polypeptide(L)'
;MPQPAKAVRAPRTADETPRETRDPHPGPESAGSRRAAAQRLTMRRKLATAAMELFATKGYEATTVDEIAAAAGVARRTFFRHFRSKEEAIFPDHDDTLVRAAGVLDAAPPHENPLDTVCRGIKEVMRMYAASPAVSVERYRLTREVPALREREIASVARYERLFTRYLLGHFDEGAHHVGDDDPLLAEVAASAVVTAHNHVLRRWLRGGGQGDVETQLDHAFAIVRETFGTGIGAGRARQDEAPGASARAEGEVLVTVARTDAPLDEVMRAIEKALKKK
;
A
#
# COMPACT_ATOMS: atom_id res chain seq x y z
N MET A 1 -7.28 81.17 -41.86
CA MET A 1 -6.38 79.99 -41.85
C MET A 1 -5.34 80.26 -40.77
N PRO A 2 -5.08 79.41 -39.75
CA PRO A 2 -5.27 77.95 -39.69
C PRO A 2 -5.95 77.39 -38.39
N GLN A 3 -6.41 76.13 -38.50
CA GLN A 3 -6.75 75.09 -37.50
C GLN A 3 -7.24 75.44 -36.07
N PRO A 4 -8.42 74.94 -35.65
CA PRO A 4 -8.70 74.69 -34.24
C PRO A 4 -8.23 73.29 -33.81
N ALA A 5 -7.37 73.25 -32.79
CA ALA A 5 -6.92 72.04 -32.11
C ALA A 5 -8.06 71.40 -31.30
N LYS A 6 -8.15 70.07 -31.38
CA LYS A 6 -9.20 69.23 -30.82
C LYS A 6 -9.26 69.29 -29.29
N ALA A 7 -10.50 69.38 -28.80
CA ALA A 7 -10.87 69.27 -27.39
C ALA A 7 -10.48 67.91 -26.79
N VAL A 8 -9.84 67.97 -25.62
CA VAL A 8 -9.56 66.83 -24.75
C VAL A 8 -10.88 66.38 -24.11
N ARG A 9 -11.24 65.10 -24.30
CA ARG A 9 -12.39 64.46 -23.65
C ARG A 9 -11.90 63.24 -22.87
N ALA A 10 -12.22 63.22 -21.58
CA ALA A 10 -11.86 62.20 -20.61
C ALA A 10 -12.34 60.79 -21.00
N PRO A 11 -11.63 59.71 -20.57
CA PRO A 11 -12.06 58.35 -20.82
C PRO A 11 -13.27 57.99 -19.94
N ARG A 12 -14.28 57.39 -20.57
CA ARG A 12 -15.45 56.78 -19.92
C ARG A 12 -15.02 55.49 -19.23
N THR A 13 -15.45 55.33 -17.99
CA THR A 13 -15.41 54.10 -17.20
C THR A 13 -16.16 52.99 -17.94
N ALA A 14 -15.43 51.92 -18.30
CA ALA A 14 -16.02 50.65 -18.71
C ALA A 14 -16.30 49.83 -17.45
N ASP A 15 -17.54 49.37 -17.36
CA ASP A 15 -18.10 48.49 -16.34
C ASP A 15 -17.52 47.08 -16.52
N GLU A 16 -16.55 46.71 -15.69
CA GLU A 16 -16.01 45.34 -15.61
C GLU A 16 -16.79 44.55 -14.55
N THR A 17 -17.85 43.87 -14.97
CA THR A 17 -18.44 42.76 -14.20
C THR A 17 -17.44 41.60 -14.12
N PRO A 18 -17.07 41.10 -12.92
CA PRO A 18 -16.19 39.94 -12.80
C PRO A 18 -16.85 38.67 -13.33
N ARG A 19 -16.16 37.97 -14.24
CA ARG A 19 -16.52 36.60 -14.65
C ARG A 19 -16.37 35.68 -13.44
N GLU A 20 -17.51 35.31 -12.86
CA GLU A 20 -17.65 34.26 -11.87
C GLU A 20 -17.07 32.95 -12.45
N THR A 21 -15.97 32.48 -11.87
CA THR A 21 -15.41 31.16 -12.11
C THR A 21 -16.43 30.12 -11.65
N ARG A 22 -17.16 29.54 -12.61
CA ARG A 22 -18.02 28.39 -12.37
C ARG A 22 -17.17 27.23 -11.86
N ASP A 23 -17.36 26.89 -10.59
CA ASP A 23 -16.94 25.62 -10.02
C ASP A 23 -17.50 24.45 -10.86
N PRO A 24 -16.72 23.40 -11.13
CA PRO A 24 -17.20 22.23 -11.85
C PRO A 24 -18.15 21.44 -10.96
N HIS A 25 -19.46 21.68 -11.12
CA HIS A 25 -20.50 20.88 -10.47
C HIS A 25 -20.44 19.44 -11.03
N PRO A 26 -20.39 18.40 -10.19
CA PRO A 26 -20.34 17.01 -10.66
C PRO A 26 -21.66 16.65 -11.34
N GLY A 27 -21.63 16.44 -12.65
CA GLY A 27 -22.81 16.19 -13.47
C GLY A 27 -23.56 14.88 -13.15
N PRO A 28 -24.80 14.72 -13.67
CA PRO A 28 -25.68 13.58 -13.40
C PRO A 28 -25.10 12.21 -13.79
N GLU A 29 -24.16 12.17 -14.74
CA GLU A 29 -23.43 10.96 -15.15
C GLU A 29 -22.56 10.38 -14.02
N SER A 30 -22.00 11.24 -13.18
CA SER A 30 -21.19 10.86 -12.01
C SER A 30 -22.06 10.23 -10.91
N ALA A 31 -23.31 10.70 -10.76
CA ALA A 31 -24.27 10.14 -9.81
C ALA A 31 -24.80 8.78 -10.27
N GLY A 32 -25.09 8.62 -11.57
CA GLY A 32 -25.51 7.35 -12.17
C GLY A 32 -24.44 6.26 -12.04
N SER A 33 -23.17 6.60 -12.33
CA SER A 33 -22.03 5.69 -12.18
C SER A 33 -21.83 5.23 -10.73
N ARG A 34 -21.88 6.16 -9.75
CA ARG A 34 -21.80 5.84 -8.32
C ARG A 34 -22.92 4.90 -7.86
N ARG A 35 -24.16 5.13 -8.31
CA ARG A 35 -25.30 4.27 -7.97
C ARG A 35 -25.13 2.86 -8.54
N ALA A 36 -24.69 2.74 -9.79
CA ALA A 36 -24.43 1.45 -10.41
C ALA A 36 -23.29 0.68 -9.72
N ALA A 37 -22.22 1.38 -9.30
CA ALA A 37 -21.13 0.79 -8.53
C ALA A 37 -21.61 0.30 -7.16
N ALA A 38 -22.40 1.11 -6.44
CA ALA A 38 -22.98 0.72 -5.15
C ALA A 38 -23.89 -0.51 -5.28
N GLN A 39 -24.77 -0.55 -6.29
CA GLN A 39 -25.63 -1.72 -6.56
C GLN A 39 -24.81 -2.98 -6.87
N ARG A 40 -23.72 -2.84 -7.63
CA ARG A 40 -22.81 -3.94 -7.95
C ARG A 40 -22.14 -4.50 -6.70
N LEU A 41 -21.71 -3.63 -5.79
CA LEU A 41 -21.10 -4.01 -4.51
C LEU A 41 -22.12 -4.71 -3.60
N THR A 42 -23.34 -4.17 -3.47
CA THR A 42 -24.42 -4.80 -2.70
C THR A 42 -24.72 -6.21 -3.22
N MET A 43 -24.81 -6.39 -4.53
CA MET A 43 -25.04 -7.71 -5.12
C MET A 43 -23.86 -8.67 -4.88
N ARG A 44 -22.62 -8.18 -5.03
CA ARG A 44 -21.39 -8.96 -4.76
C ARG A 44 -21.37 -9.46 -3.31
N ARG A 45 -21.72 -8.61 -2.35
CA ARG A 45 -21.83 -8.97 -0.93
C ARG A 45 -22.94 -9.98 -0.67
N LYS A 46 -24.13 -9.78 -1.24
CA LYS A 46 -25.27 -10.72 -1.09
C LYS A 46 -24.89 -12.13 -1.55
N LEU A 47 -24.27 -12.24 -2.72
CA LEU A 47 -23.78 -13.51 -3.27
C LEU A 47 -22.70 -14.15 -2.38
N ALA A 48 -21.78 -13.36 -1.83
CA ALA A 48 -20.75 -13.84 -0.93
C ALA A 48 -21.31 -14.35 0.41
N THR A 49 -22.28 -13.65 0.99
CA THR A 49 -22.98 -14.10 2.20
C THR A 49 -23.68 -15.44 1.96
N ALA A 50 -24.43 -15.57 0.86
CA ALA A 50 -25.08 -16.83 0.51
C ALA A 50 -24.07 -17.98 0.31
N ALA A 51 -22.92 -17.70 -0.32
CA ALA A 51 -21.85 -18.68 -0.48
C ALA A 51 -21.29 -19.14 0.87
N MET A 52 -20.97 -18.19 1.76
CA MET A 52 -20.44 -18.47 3.09
C MET A 52 -21.41 -19.31 3.94
N GLU A 53 -22.70 -19.01 3.91
CA GLU A 53 -23.73 -19.78 4.63
C GLU A 53 -23.83 -21.21 4.11
N LEU A 54 -23.84 -21.40 2.78
CA LEU A 54 -23.88 -22.74 2.18
C LEU A 54 -22.61 -23.53 2.43
N PHE A 55 -21.44 -22.89 2.37
CA PHE A 55 -20.18 -23.55 2.71
C PHE A 55 -20.14 -23.99 4.17
N ALA A 56 -20.66 -23.18 5.09
CA ALA A 56 -20.71 -23.53 6.51
C ALA A 56 -21.71 -24.65 6.83
N THR A 57 -22.82 -24.75 6.10
CA THR A 57 -23.91 -25.70 6.39
C THR A 57 -23.84 -26.99 5.59
N LYS A 58 -23.48 -26.92 4.30
CA LYS A 58 -23.42 -28.05 3.35
C LYS A 58 -21.99 -28.51 3.07
N GLY A 59 -20.99 -27.69 3.39
CA GLY A 59 -19.61 -27.89 3.01
C GLY A 59 -19.27 -27.30 1.64
N TYR A 60 -17.99 -26.98 1.46
CA TYR A 60 -17.48 -26.34 0.23
C TYR A 60 -17.68 -27.18 -1.04
N GLU A 61 -17.33 -28.47 -0.98
CA GLU A 61 -17.37 -29.34 -2.16
C GLU A 61 -18.79 -29.61 -2.64
N ALA A 62 -19.72 -29.84 -1.72
CA ALA A 62 -21.11 -30.13 -2.02
C ALA A 62 -21.91 -28.90 -2.48
N THR A 63 -21.36 -27.69 -2.34
CA THR A 63 -22.04 -26.44 -2.74
C THR A 63 -21.73 -26.06 -4.18
N THR A 64 -22.80 -25.82 -4.95
CA THR A 64 -22.72 -25.42 -6.36
C THR A 64 -23.00 -23.93 -6.57
N VAL A 65 -22.54 -23.36 -7.69
CA VAL A 65 -22.84 -21.97 -8.07
C VAL A 65 -24.34 -21.73 -8.26
N ASP A 66 -25.09 -22.73 -8.71
CA ASP A 66 -26.55 -22.61 -8.89
C ASP A 66 -27.27 -22.47 -7.55
N GLU A 67 -26.84 -23.22 -6.55
CA GLU A 67 -27.39 -23.11 -5.19
C GLU A 67 -27.07 -21.76 -4.56
N ILE A 68 -25.84 -21.26 -4.74
CA ILE A 68 -25.46 -19.92 -4.26
C ILE A 68 -26.31 -18.84 -4.94
N ALA A 69 -26.48 -18.91 -6.26
CA ALA A 69 -27.28 -17.96 -7.02
C ALA A 69 -28.76 -18.01 -6.59
N ALA A 70 -29.31 -19.22 -6.42
CA ALA A 70 -30.68 -19.44 -5.95
C ALA A 70 -30.90 -18.89 -4.53
N ALA A 71 -29.98 -19.17 -3.60
CA ALA A 71 -30.02 -18.64 -2.24
C ALA A 71 -29.96 -17.09 -2.22
N ALA A 72 -29.21 -16.49 -3.15
CA ALA A 72 -29.16 -15.04 -3.32
C ALA A 72 -30.34 -14.47 -4.14
N GLY A 73 -31.27 -15.30 -4.64
CA GLY A 73 -32.43 -14.88 -5.42
C GLY A 73 -32.07 -14.29 -6.79
N VAL A 74 -31.01 -14.79 -7.43
CA VAL A 74 -30.56 -14.32 -8.75
C VAL A 74 -30.25 -15.48 -9.70
N ALA A 75 -30.22 -15.20 -11.00
CA ALA A 75 -29.83 -16.19 -11.99
C ALA A 75 -28.32 -16.51 -11.93
N ARG A 76 -27.93 -17.73 -12.33
CA ARG A 76 -26.53 -18.17 -12.47
C ARG A 76 -25.66 -17.17 -13.26
N ARG A 77 -26.19 -16.61 -14.35
CA ARG A 77 -25.49 -15.58 -15.16
C ARG A 77 -25.14 -14.33 -14.34
N THR A 78 -25.96 -13.95 -13.36
CA THR A 78 -25.65 -12.85 -12.46
C THR A 78 -24.49 -13.20 -11.54
N PHE A 79 -24.41 -14.43 -11.00
CA PHE A 79 -23.22 -14.87 -10.25
C PHE A 79 -21.94 -14.66 -11.06
N PHE A 80 -21.89 -15.17 -12.29
CA PHE A 80 -20.70 -15.08 -13.15
C PHE A 80 -20.35 -13.66 -13.63
N ARG A 81 -21.31 -12.73 -13.57
CA ARG A 81 -21.02 -11.30 -13.79
C ARG A 81 -20.20 -10.69 -12.65
N HIS A 82 -20.31 -11.25 -11.45
CA HIS A 82 -19.56 -10.79 -10.28
C HIS A 82 -18.32 -11.67 -10.06
N PHE A 83 -18.44 -12.98 -10.05
CA PHE A 83 -17.37 -13.90 -9.68
C PHE A 83 -17.04 -14.86 -10.81
N ARG A 84 -15.75 -15.11 -11.05
CA ARG A 84 -15.31 -16.06 -12.07
C ARG A 84 -15.51 -17.51 -11.64
N SER A 85 -15.54 -17.75 -10.33
CA SER A 85 -15.66 -19.09 -9.74
C SER A 85 -16.25 -19.02 -8.32
N LYS A 86 -16.60 -20.17 -7.71
CA LYS A 86 -17.19 -20.21 -6.36
C LYS A 86 -16.19 -19.83 -5.26
N GLU A 87 -14.91 -20.12 -5.48
CA GLU A 87 -13.77 -19.75 -4.62
C GLU A 87 -13.66 -18.23 -4.46
N GLU A 88 -13.96 -17.48 -5.53
CA GLU A 88 -13.86 -16.01 -5.51
C GLU A 88 -14.88 -15.37 -4.56
N ALA A 89 -16.03 -16.04 -4.35
CA ALA A 89 -17.11 -15.53 -3.50
C ALA A 89 -16.72 -15.43 -2.01
N ILE A 90 -15.66 -16.10 -1.57
CA ILE A 90 -15.14 -16.01 -0.19
C ILE A 90 -14.51 -14.65 0.11
N PHE A 91 -13.99 -13.98 -0.92
CA PHE A 91 -13.14 -12.79 -0.79
C PHE A 91 -13.70 -11.60 -1.58
N PRO A 92 -14.98 -11.21 -1.37
CA PRO A 92 -15.67 -10.27 -2.26
C PRO A 92 -15.07 -8.87 -2.24
N ASP A 93 -14.57 -8.43 -1.09
CA ASP A 93 -14.09 -7.06 -0.88
C ASP A 93 -12.60 -6.89 -1.22
N HIS A 94 -11.86 -7.94 -1.59
CA HIS A 94 -10.42 -7.84 -1.82
C HIS A 94 -10.07 -6.99 -3.05
N ASP A 95 -10.86 -7.03 -4.12
CA ASP A 95 -10.60 -6.20 -5.30
C ASP A 95 -10.79 -4.71 -4.97
N ASP A 96 -11.88 -4.36 -4.27
CA ASP A 96 -12.14 -2.99 -3.83
C ASP A 96 -11.10 -2.52 -2.80
N THR A 97 -10.66 -3.43 -1.93
CA THR A 97 -9.62 -3.13 -0.95
C THR A 97 -8.26 -2.92 -1.61
N LEU A 98 -7.96 -3.64 -2.69
CA LEU A 98 -6.77 -3.39 -3.51
C LEU A 98 -6.82 -2.01 -4.16
N VAL A 99 -7.99 -1.56 -4.64
CA VAL A 99 -8.19 -0.21 -5.16
C VAL A 99 -7.99 0.85 -4.06
N ARG A 100 -8.53 0.64 -2.85
CA ARG A 100 -8.30 1.57 -1.73
C ARG A 100 -6.84 1.62 -1.30
N ALA A 101 -6.16 0.47 -1.24
CA ALA A 101 -4.73 0.40 -0.95
C ALA A 101 -3.93 1.16 -2.02
N ALA A 102 -4.24 1.00 -3.31
CA ALA A 102 -3.61 1.77 -4.38
C ALA A 102 -3.87 3.28 -4.23
N GLY A 103 -5.10 3.69 -3.94
CA GLY A 103 -5.42 5.11 -3.70
C GLY A 103 -4.67 5.72 -2.52
N VAL A 104 -4.33 4.92 -1.49
CA VAL A 104 -3.46 5.34 -0.39
C VAL A 104 -2.03 5.64 -0.87
N LEU A 105 -1.51 4.82 -1.78
CA LEU A 105 -0.19 4.97 -2.38
C LEU A 105 -0.15 6.17 -3.34
N ASP A 106 -1.17 6.33 -4.18
CA ASP A 106 -1.26 7.44 -5.14
C ASP A 106 -1.40 8.81 -4.45
N ALA A 107 -1.96 8.84 -3.23
CA ALA A 107 -2.11 10.03 -2.41
C ALA A 107 -0.95 10.26 -1.42
N ALA A 108 0.18 9.56 -1.58
CA ALA A 108 1.33 9.70 -0.70
C ALA A 108 1.89 11.14 -0.72
N PRO A 109 2.16 11.76 0.46
CA PRO A 109 2.88 13.03 0.51
C PRO A 109 4.30 12.89 -0.08
N PRO A 110 4.82 13.91 -0.80
CA PRO A 110 6.13 13.84 -1.47
C PRO A 110 7.35 13.56 -0.58
N HIS A 111 7.20 13.75 0.74
CA HIS A 111 8.27 13.57 1.72
C HIS A 111 8.00 12.42 2.71
N GLU A 112 6.90 11.68 2.52
CA GLU A 112 6.63 10.49 3.33
C GLU A 112 7.61 9.38 2.93
N ASN A 113 8.11 8.62 3.91
CA ASN A 113 8.93 7.46 3.61
C ASN A 113 8.08 6.44 2.81
N PRO A 114 8.57 5.92 1.66
CA PRO A 114 7.79 4.99 0.85
C PRO A 114 7.38 3.71 1.59
N LEU A 115 8.21 3.23 2.52
CA LEU A 115 7.88 2.08 3.37
C LEU A 115 6.72 2.40 4.33
N ASP A 116 6.65 3.62 4.88
CA ASP A 116 5.53 4.06 5.70
C ASP A 116 4.23 4.14 4.88
N THR A 117 4.33 4.60 3.63
CA THR A 117 3.20 4.62 2.71
C THR A 117 2.67 3.20 2.47
N VAL A 118 3.55 2.23 2.21
CA VAL A 118 3.19 0.83 2.04
C VAL A 118 2.55 0.24 3.30
N CYS A 119 3.11 0.54 4.49
CA CYS A 119 2.53 0.15 5.78
C CYS A 119 1.11 0.71 5.95
N ARG A 120 0.89 1.98 5.57
CA ARG A 120 -0.45 2.60 5.58
C ARG A 120 -1.40 1.96 4.56
N GLY A 121 -0.90 1.58 3.38
CA GLY A 121 -1.68 0.93 2.33
C GLY A 121 -2.19 -0.45 2.74
N ILE A 122 -1.34 -1.30 3.32
CA ILE A 122 -1.76 -2.63 3.76
C ILE A 122 -2.76 -2.59 4.94
N LYS A 123 -2.80 -1.50 5.73
CA LYS A 123 -3.84 -1.33 6.78
C LYS A 123 -5.26 -1.33 6.23
N GLU A 124 -5.48 -1.00 4.96
CA GLU A 124 -6.80 -1.15 4.32
C GLU A 124 -7.30 -2.60 4.35
N VAL A 125 -6.39 -3.57 4.25
CA VAL A 125 -6.72 -5.00 4.38
C VAL A 125 -7.12 -5.30 5.82
N MET A 126 -6.38 -4.80 6.81
CA MET A 126 -6.73 -5.00 8.22
C MET A 126 -8.12 -4.43 8.54
N ARG A 127 -8.40 -3.19 8.12
CA ARG A 127 -9.70 -2.53 8.29
C ARG A 127 -10.84 -3.32 7.66
N MET A 128 -10.63 -3.88 6.47
CA MET A 128 -11.61 -4.74 5.80
C MET A 128 -11.94 -5.98 6.66
N TYR A 129 -10.94 -6.63 7.27
CA TYR A 129 -11.18 -7.78 8.16
C TYR A 129 -11.84 -7.36 9.49
N ALA A 130 -11.41 -6.24 10.06
CA ALA A 130 -11.89 -5.70 11.33
C ALA A 130 -13.33 -5.13 11.26
N ALA A 131 -13.81 -4.75 10.08
CA ALA A 131 -15.17 -4.26 9.88
C ALA A 131 -16.26 -5.31 10.21
N SER A 132 -15.93 -6.60 10.16
CA SER A 132 -16.84 -7.70 10.54
C SER A 132 -16.06 -8.90 11.07
N PRO A 133 -15.56 -8.83 12.33
CA PRO A 133 -14.63 -9.82 12.88
C PRO A 133 -15.20 -11.25 12.90
N ALA A 134 -16.47 -11.42 13.30
CA ALA A 134 -17.10 -12.74 13.33
C ALA A 134 -17.12 -13.42 11.95
N VAL A 135 -17.53 -12.69 10.92
CA VAL A 135 -17.53 -13.20 9.53
C VAL A 135 -16.12 -13.52 9.05
N SER A 136 -15.17 -12.64 9.36
CA SER A 136 -13.75 -12.82 9.05
C SER A 136 -13.15 -14.08 9.70
N VAL A 137 -13.52 -14.37 10.95
CA VAL A 137 -13.08 -15.56 11.69
C VAL A 137 -13.64 -16.84 11.07
N GLU A 138 -14.94 -16.89 10.77
CA GLU A 138 -15.54 -18.06 10.11
C GLU A 138 -14.94 -18.29 8.72
N ARG A 139 -14.74 -17.22 7.94
CA ARG A 139 -14.03 -17.28 6.65
C ARG A 139 -12.62 -17.83 6.81
N TYR A 140 -11.90 -17.41 7.83
CA TYR A 140 -10.55 -17.87 8.09
C TYR A 140 -10.52 -19.36 8.45
N ARG A 141 -11.51 -19.88 9.18
CA ARG A 141 -11.65 -21.32 9.46
C ARG A 141 -11.82 -22.11 8.16
N LEU A 142 -12.78 -21.73 7.33
CA LEU A 142 -13.01 -22.39 6.03
C LEU A 142 -11.76 -22.37 5.14
N THR A 143 -11.06 -21.24 5.06
CA THR A 143 -9.87 -21.08 4.22
C THR A 143 -8.71 -21.98 4.68
N ARG A 144 -8.63 -22.30 5.99
CA ARG A 144 -7.61 -23.20 6.52
C ARG A 144 -7.90 -24.67 6.24
N GLU A 145 -9.16 -25.04 6.12
CA GLU A 145 -9.60 -26.42 5.96
C GLU A 145 -9.72 -26.82 4.48
N VAL A 146 -10.03 -25.86 3.60
CA VAL A 146 -10.29 -26.13 2.18
C VAL A 146 -9.12 -25.67 1.29
N PRO A 147 -8.38 -26.59 0.64
CA PRO A 147 -7.22 -26.25 -0.19
C PRO A 147 -7.51 -25.23 -1.32
N ALA A 148 -8.63 -25.38 -2.03
CA ALA A 148 -9.00 -24.47 -3.12
C ALA A 148 -9.18 -23.02 -2.65
N LEU A 149 -9.69 -22.82 -1.43
CA LEU A 149 -9.84 -21.50 -0.83
C LEU A 149 -8.50 -20.92 -0.39
N ARG A 150 -7.60 -21.77 0.12
CA ARG A 150 -6.24 -21.38 0.49
C ARG A 150 -5.43 -20.92 -0.72
N GLU A 151 -5.53 -21.62 -1.85
CA GLU A 151 -4.91 -21.21 -3.11
C GLU A 151 -5.43 -19.84 -3.58
N ARG A 152 -6.74 -19.61 -3.44
CA ARG A 152 -7.35 -18.31 -3.75
C ARG A 152 -6.87 -17.18 -2.82
N GLU A 153 -6.66 -17.48 -1.54
CA GLU A 153 -6.08 -16.53 -0.58
C GLU A 153 -4.64 -16.17 -1.00
N ILE A 154 -3.80 -17.16 -1.34
CA ILE A 154 -2.41 -16.95 -1.79
C ILE A 154 -2.39 -16.05 -3.03
N ALA A 155 -3.24 -16.32 -4.03
CA ALA A 155 -3.36 -15.50 -5.22
C ALA A 155 -3.77 -14.06 -4.88
N SER A 156 -4.60 -13.87 -3.85
CA SER A 156 -5.02 -12.54 -3.38
C SER A 156 -3.87 -11.81 -2.67
N VAL A 157 -3.13 -12.48 -1.78
CA VAL A 157 -1.94 -11.93 -1.11
C VAL A 157 -0.89 -11.46 -2.14
N ALA A 158 -0.61 -12.30 -3.15
CA ALA A 158 0.35 -11.97 -4.19
C ALA A 158 -0.02 -10.72 -5.01
N ARG A 159 -1.31 -10.35 -5.09
CA ARG A 159 -1.74 -9.10 -5.75
C ARG A 159 -1.33 -7.86 -4.95
N TYR A 160 -1.43 -7.90 -3.62
CA TYR A 160 -0.99 -6.81 -2.76
C TYR A 160 0.52 -6.66 -2.75
N GLU A 161 1.25 -7.78 -2.64
CA GLU A 161 2.70 -7.78 -2.71
C GLU A 161 3.18 -7.14 -4.01
N ARG A 162 2.66 -7.59 -5.17
CA ARG A 162 2.97 -6.97 -6.46
C ARG A 162 2.61 -5.48 -6.54
N LEU A 163 1.53 -5.04 -5.89
CA LEU A 163 1.17 -3.62 -5.84
C LEU A 163 2.23 -2.83 -5.08
N PHE A 164 2.61 -3.29 -3.89
CA PHE A 164 3.58 -2.60 -3.04
C PHE A 164 5.00 -2.65 -3.61
N THR A 165 5.44 -3.78 -4.18
CA THR A 165 6.73 -3.87 -4.87
C THR A 165 6.81 -2.85 -6.00
N ARG A 166 5.78 -2.74 -6.86
CA ARG A 166 5.76 -1.75 -7.94
C ARG A 166 5.84 -0.31 -7.42
N TYR A 167 5.14 -0.02 -6.33
CA TYR A 167 5.20 1.30 -5.71
C TYR A 167 6.60 1.62 -5.18
N LEU A 168 7.21 0.69 -4.44
CA LEU A 168 8.56 0.88 -3.89
C LEU A 168 9.62 1.02 -4.99
N LEU A 169 9.52 0.19 -6.05
CA LEU A 169 10.40 0.29 -7.23
C LEU A 169 10.40 1.69 -7.84
N GLY A 170 9.22 2.32 -7.96
CA GLY A 170 9.09 3.67 -8.51
C GLY A 170 9.68 4.79 -7.65
N HIS A 171 10.18 4.49 -6.44
CA HIS A 171 10.83 5.45 -5.55
C HIS A 171 12.35 5.30 -5.51
N PHE A 172 12.92 4.36 -6.26
CA PHE A 172 14.36 4.29 -6.48
C PHE A 172 14.76 5.18 -7.67
N ASP A 173 15.92 5.82 -7.59
CA ASP A 173 16.38 6.78 -8.60
C ASP A 173 16.92 6.03 -9.83
N GLU A 174 16.16 5.97 -10.91
CA GLU A 174 16.56 5.35 -12.19
C GLU A 174 17.91 5.88 -12.72
N GLY A 175 18.29 7.12 -12.40
CA GLY A 175 19.55 7.74 -12.82
C GLY A 175 20.76 7.36 -11.96
N ALA A 176 20.52 6.83 -10.75
CA ALA A 176 21.55 6.33 -9.84
C ALA A 176 21.76 4.81 -9.95
N HIS A 177 20.95 4.11 -10.76
CA HIS A 177 21.06 2.68 -10.99
C HIS A 177 22.42 2.35 -11.61
N HIS A 178 23.36 1.91 -10.78
CA HIS A 178 24.63 1.37 -11.23
C HIS A 178 24.46 -0.12 -11.54
N VAL A 179 25.30 -0.66 -12.44
CA VAL A 179 25.33 -2.10 -12.68
C VAL A 179 25.67 -2.81 -11.36
N GLY A 180 24.73 -3.59 -10.83
CA GLY A 180 24.84 -4.26 -9.53
C GLY A 180 24.04 -3.62 -8.38
N ASP A 181 23.08 -2.73 -8.67
CA ASP A 181 22.21 -2.17 -7.65
C ASP A 181 21.21 -3.19 -7.10
N ASP A 182 21.10 -3.25 -5.77
CA ASP A 182 20.19 -4.16 -5.06
C ASP A 182 18.77 -3.58 -4.96
N ASP A 183 18.51 -2.40 -5.53
CA ASP A 183 17.23 -1.68 -5.45
C ASP A 183 15.99 -2.55 -5.77
N PRO A 184 15.95 -3.34 -6.88
CA PRO A 184 14.81 -4.22 -7.13
C PRO A 184 14.64 -5.32 -6.08
N LEU A 185 15.75 -5.88 -5.60
CA LEU A 185 15.75 -6.88 -4.54
C LEU A 185 15.25 -6.26 -3.23
N LEU A 186 15.72 -5.07 -2.87
CA LEU A 186 15.30 -4.35 -1.66
C LEU A 186 13.81 -4.01 -1.72
N ALA A 187 13.29 -3.55 -2.87
CA ALA A 187 11.86 -3.28 -3.06
C ALA A 187 11.00 -4.54 -2.84
N GLU A 188 11.42 -5.66 -3.42
CA GLU A 188 10.72 -6.93 -3.29
C GLU A 188 10.76 -7.45 -1.85
N VAL A 189 11.95 -7.48 -1.25
CA VAL A 189 12.15 -7.97 0.13
C VAL A 189 11.38 -7.10 1.14
N ALA A 190 11.37 -5.78 0.98
CA ALA A 190 10.64 -4.88 1.86
C ALA A 190 9.11 -5.02 1.72
N ALA A 191 8.60 -5.08 0.49
CA ALA A 191 7.17 -5.34 0.26
C ALA A 191 6.75 -6.69 0.86
N SER A 192 7.55 -7.73 0.65
CA SER A 192 7.30 -9.07 1.20
C SER A 192 7.33 -9.07 2.72
N ALA A 193 8.27 -8.34 3.35
CA ALA A 193 8.35 -8.19 4.79
C ALA A 193 7.11 -7.51 5.39
N VAL A 194 6.62 -6.42 4.78
CA VAL A 194 5.39 -5.74 5.23
C VAL A 194 4.17 -6.65 5.11
N VAL A 195 4.01 -7.34 3.97
CA VAL A 195 2.92 -8.29 3.74
C VAL A 195 2.99 -9.45 4.72
N THR A 196 4.20 -9.95 5.01
CA THR A 196 4.44 -11.03 5.98
C THR A 196 4.08 -10.60 7.40
N ALA A 197 4.55 -9.43 7.83
CA ALA A 197 4.23 -8.85 9.14
C ALA A 197 2.72 -8.67 9.32
N HIS A 198 2.04 -8.08 8.33
CA HIS A 198 0.59 -7.93 8.33
C HIS A 198 -0.12 -9.29 8.44
N ASN A 199 0.25 -10.24 7.60
CA ASN A 199 -0.34 -11.57 7.59
C ASN A 199 -0.12 -12.33 8.90
N HIS A 200 1.04 -12.16 9.55
CA HIS A 200 1.31 -12.74 10.85
C HIS A 200 0.31 -12.22 11.89
N VAL A 201 0.17 -10.90 11.99
CA VAL A 201 -0.76 -10.24 12.93
C VAL A 201 -2.21 -10.63 12.62
N LEU A 202 -2.63 -10.53 11.37
CA LEU A 202 -3.99 -10.86 10.94
C LEU A 202 -4.34 -12.31 11.28
N ARG A 203 -3.49 -13.28 10.91
CA ARG A 203 -3.74 -14.70 11.20
C ARG A 203 -3.75 -14.99 12.70
N ARG A 204 -2.90 -14.34 13.48
CA ARG A 204 -2.92 -14.45 14.94
C ARG A 204 -4.23 -13.92 15.51
N TRP A 205 -4.66 -12.74 15.09
CA TRP A 205 -5.91 -12.12 15.53
C TRP A 205 -7.14 -12.96 15.17
N LEU A 206 -7.20 -13.49 13.95
CA LEU A 206 -8.28 -14.38 13.50
C LEU A 206 -8.31 -15.71 14.28
N ARG A 207 -7.15 -16.30 14.61
CA ARG A 207 -7.08 -17.47 15.50
C ARG A 207 -7.57 -17.17 16.92
N GLY A 208 -7.33 -15.94 17.40
CA GLY A 208 -7.84 -15.44 18.67
C GLY A 208 -9.31 -15.02 18.65
N GLY A 209 -10.07 -15.38 17.60
CA GLY A 209 -11.49 -15.05 17.49
C GLY A 209 -11.78 -13.60 17.10
N GLY A 210 -10.80 -12.89 16.53
CA GLY A 210 -10.98 -11.51 16.11
C GLY A 210 -11.10 -10.52 17.27
N GLN A 211 -10.52 -10.85 18.42
CA GLN A 211 -10.57 -10.04 19.63
C GLN A 211 -9.26 -9.27 19.89
N GLY A 212 -9.37 -8.14 20.58
CA GLY A 212 -8.25 -7.29 20.97
C GLY A 212 -7.91 -6.22 19.94
N ASP A 213 -6.94 -5.37 20.32
CA ASP A 213 -6.50 -4.24 19.52
C ASP A 213 -5.49 -4.69 18.45
N VAL A 214 -6.02 -5.02 17.27
CA VAL A 214 -5.23 -5.48 16.13
C VAL A 214 -4.41 -4.36 15.48
N GLU A 215 -4.84 -3.11 15.58
CA GLU A 215 -4.13 -1.96 15.00
C GLU A 215 -2.82 -1.72 15.77
N THR A 216 -2.86 -1.72 17.11
CA THR A 216 -1.64 -1.60 17.93
C THR A 216 -0.67 -2.76 17.68
N GLN A 217 -1.18 -3.99 17.53
CA GLN A 217 -0.33 -5.15 17.19
C GLN A 217 0.32 -5.01 15.82
N LEU A 218 -0.40 -4.43 14.86
CA LEU A 218 0.09 -4.19 13.51
C LEU A 218 1.13 -3.07 13.48
N ASP A 219 0.92 -2.00 14.24
CA ASP A 219 1.88 -0.90 14.39
C ASP A 219 3.20 -1.37 15.02
N HIS A 220 3.13 -2.25 16.02
CA HIS A 220 4.31 -2.89 16.58
C HIS A 220 5.04 -3.76 15.56
N ALA A 221 4.33 -4.56 14.76
CA ALA A 221 4.94 -5.38 13.72
C ALA A 221 5.62 -4.51 12.63
N PHE A 222 5.01 -3.38 12.26
CA PHE A 222 5.61 -2.44 11.31
C PHE A 222 6.80 -1.68 11.90
N ALA A 223 6.85 -1.44 13.21
CA ALA A 223 8.03 -0.89 13.86
C ALA A 223 9.25 -1.81 13.69
N ILE A 224 9.07 -3.13 13.86
CA ILE A 224 10.13 -4.13 13.63
C ILE A 224 10.60 -4.11 12.17
N VAL A 225 9.66 -4.04 11.22
CA VAL A 225 10.00 -3.96 9.79
C VAL A 225 10.81 -2.69 9.52
N ARG A 226 10.37 -1.52 10.00
CA ARG A 226 11.11 -0.26 9.84
C ARG A 226 12.50 -0.31 10.45
N GLU A 227 12.65 -0.88 11.65
CA GLU A 227 13.97 -1.02 12.29
C GLU A 227 14.90 -1.90 11.45
N THR A 228 14.36 -2.95 10.83
CA THR A 228 15.13 -3.89 10.00
C THR A 228 15.64 -3.24 8.71
N PHE A 229 14.84 -2.40 8.05
CA PHE A 229 15.21 -1.75 6.78
C PHE A 229 15.80 -0.34 6.95
N GLY A 230 15.67 0.27 8.14
CA GLY A 230 16.09 1.63 8.42
C GLY A 230 15.36 2.69 7.59
N THR A 231 16.00 3.84 7.38
CA THR A 231 15.47 4.96 6.57
C THR A 231 15.88 4.90 5.09
N GLY A 232 16.55 3.82 4.66
CA GLY A 232 17.24 3.75 3.36
C GLY A 232 16.37 3.41 2.15
N ILE A 233 15.12 2.98 2.35
CA ILE A 233 14.22 2.63 1.24
C ILE A 233 13.63 3.91 0.62
N GLY A 234 13.95 4.17 -0.65
CA GLY A 234 13.41 5.28 -1.44
C GLY A 234 13.80 6.69 -0.96
N ALA A 235 14.56 6.81 0.13
CA ALA A 235 15.41 7.97 0.33
C ALA A 235 16.56 7.81 -0.66
N GLY A 236 16.35 8.26 -1.92
CA GLY A 236 17.39 8.23 -2.97
C GLY A 236 18.67 8.70 -2.32
N ARG A 237 19.64 7.77 -2.15
CA ARG A 237 20.69 7.83 -1.12
C ARG A 237 21.16 9.26 -1.03
N ALA A 238 20.58 10.01 -0.08
CA ALA A 238 20.84 11.43 0.02
C ALA A 238 22.25 11.47 0.54
N ARG A 239 23.20 11.61 -0.41
CA ARG A 239 24.62 11.75 -0.22
C ARG A 239 25.05 11.29 1.17
N GLN A 240 25.48 10.03 1.29
CA GLN A 240 26.68 9.81 2.10
C GLN A 240 27.86 10.50 1.36
N ASP A 241 27.78 11.83 1.22
CA ASP A 241 28.91 12.74 1.02
C ASP A 241 29.49 13.10 2.41
N GLU A 242 29.30 12.26 3.42
CA GLU A 242 30.48 11.95 4.21
C GLU A 242 31.20 10.84 3.45
N ALA A 243 32.06 11.27 2.53
CA ALA A 243 33.09 10.43 1.97
C ALA A 243 33.71 9.63 3.14
N PRO A 244 33.76 8.29 3.09
CA PRO A 244 34.47 7.54 4.10
C PRO A 244 35.97 7.75 3.86
N GLY A 245 36.48 8.86 4.39
CA GLY A 245 37.84 8.91 4.84
C GLY A 245 38.01 7.91 5.97
N ALA A 246 39.24 7.45 6.18
CA ALA A 246 39.54 6.39 7.15
C ALA A 246 38.83 6.64 8.49
N SER A 247 38.06 5.65 8.94
CA SER A 247 37.32 5.74 10.21
C SER A 247 37.80 4.68 11.18
N ALA A 248 37.96 5.05 12.44
CA ALA A 248 38.44 4.16 13.48
C ALA A 248 37.50 4.23 14.69
N ARG A 249 37.08 3.08 15.21
CA ARG A 249 36.28 2.94 16.44
C ARG A 249 37.06 2.12 17.47
N ALA A 250 37.08 2.61 18.70
CA ALA A 250 37.67 1.91 19.84
C ALA A 250 36.55 1.28 20.67
N GLU A 251 36.58 -0.04 20.83
CA GLU A 251 35.71 -0.79 21.74
C GLU A 251 36.60 -1.56 22.74
N GLY A 252 36.60 -1.13 24.00
CA GLY A 252 37.46 -1.73 25.03
C GLY A 252 38.95 -1.60 24.70
N GLU A 253 39.69 -2.72 24.67
CA GLU A 253 41.12 -2.77 24.33
C GLU A 253 41.42 -2.84 22.82
N VAL A 254 40.39 -3.01 21.98
CA VAL A 254 40.57 -3.24 20.53
C VAL A 254 40.16 -2.02 19.72
N LEU A 255 41.02 -1.65 18.76
CA LEU A 255 40.75 -0.61 17.77
C LEU A 255 40.50 -1.25 16.41
N VAL A 256 39.32 -1.01 15.82
CA VAL A 256 38.99 -1.47 14.46
C VAL A 256 38.96 -0.25 13.54
N THR A 257 39.73 -0.32 12.45
CA THR A 257 39.81 0.75 11.43
C THR A 257 39.31 0.22 10.10
N VAL A 258 38.42 0.95 9.46
CA VAL A 258 37.90 0.65 8.12
C VAL A 258 38.34 1.76 7.17
N ALA A 259 39.04 1.37 6.11
CA ALA A 259 39.55 2.26 5.07
C ALA A 259 39.40 1.60 3.69
N ARG A 260 39.32 2.42 2.64
CA ARG A 260 39.39 1.92 1.26
C ARG A 260 40.77 1.35 0.98
N THR A 261 40.86 0.36 0.10
CA THR A 261 42.14 -0.24 -0.32
C THR A 261 43.06 0.72 -1.06
N ASP A 262 42.52 1.82 -1.59
CA ASP A 262 43.25 2.89 -2.28
C ASP A 262 43.47 4.15 -1.41
N ALA A 263 43.10 4.10 -0.11
CA ALA A 263 43.30 5.22 0.79
C ALA A 263 44.81 5.50 1.03
N PRO A 264 45.25 6.77 1.01
CA PRO A 264 46.61 7.14 1.39
C PRO A 264 46.91 6.72 2.83
N LEU A 265 48.09 6.13 3.05
CA LEU A 265 48.47 5.58 4.36
C LEU A 265 48.45 6.65 5.48
N ASP A 266 48.81 7.89 5.17
CA ASP A 266 48.80 9.02 6.12
C ASP A 266 47.39 9.39 6.59
N GLU A 267 46.37 9.14 5.77
CA GLU A 267 44.97 9.30 6.16
C GLU A 267 44.53 8.21 7.13
N VAL A 268 44.87 6.95 6.85
CA VAL A 268 44.59 5.79 7.73
C VAL A 268 45.25 5.96 9.09
N MET A 269 46.52 6.40 9.11
CA MET A 269 47.26 6.62 10.35
C MET A 269 46.67 7.76 11.19
N ARG A 270 46.21 8.85 10.57
CA ARG A 270 45.54 9.96 11.28
C ARG A 270 44.24 9.52 11.95
N ALA A 271 43.48 8.63 11.30
CA ALA A 271 42.26 8.08 11.88
C ALA A 271 42.54 7.22 13.12
N ILE A 272 43.56 6.36 13.04
CA ILE A 272 44.03 5.53 14.16
C ILE A 272 44.51 6.41 15.33
N GLU A 273 45.37 7.40 15.06
CA GLU A 273 45.87 8.31 16.10
C GLU A 273 44.75 9.07 16.81
N LYS A 274 43.77 9.58 16.05
CA LYS A 274 42.63 10.33 16.60
C LYS A 274 41.77 9.45 17.51
N ALA A 275 41.60 8.18 17.18
CA ALA A 275 40.85 7.23 18.00
C ALA A 275 41.60 6.84 19.27
N LEU A 276 42.93 6.70 19.21
CA LEU A 276 43.76 6.39 20.38
C LEU A 276 43.86 7.56 21.37
N LYS A 277 43.83 8.81 20.89
CA LYS A 277 43.84 10.03 21.73
C LYS A 277 42.52 10.31 22.46
N LYS A 278 41.44 9.59 22.16
CA LYS A 278 40.12 9.73 22.80
C LYS A 278 39.90 8.79 24.00
N LYS A 279 40.91 8.03 24.42
CA LYS A 279 40.91 7.20 25.63
C LYS A 279 41.35 7.99 26.87
#